data_AF-A0A1M5JKF8-F1
#
_entry.id   AF-A0A1M5JKF8-F1
#
_cell.length_a   1.000
_cell.length_b   1.000
_cell.length_c   1.000
_cell.angle_alpha   90.00
_cell.angle_beta   90.00
_cell.angle_gamma   90.00
#
_symmetry.space_group_name_H-M   'P 1'
#
loop_
_entity.id
_entity.type
_entity.pdbx_description
1 polymer ?
#
loop_
_entity_poly.entity_id
_entity_poly.type
_entity_poly.pdbx_seq_one_letter_code
_entity_poly.pdbx_strand_id
1 'polypeptide(L)'
;MDYIVIIKNKALKKLLEGHLEEKYIEYILENDLINDELKAYFIDLLTVKDLSKRFQLWSELKIKLVDIKQIKQLANPYYIGFGNPDSDILFIGKEKAFDIMHSPELLFHESINNILQWKVISKNESKSTDSLMHVEKDDNALIFNPKAPQLYHSGKITGRSTWGMYREIVSQIKLLQKHIVSKDYDNNFFNDCFMTELNFKPSNYSEGHGLNNNRREFLKNPFFKSFRYVIVGANAIIGEEALIEIFDCDSTFTKINLEENRVGKKSKSISILTSNSQKVILCNQLSGAAGWTTLAIKDLVKKIIEEK
;
A
#
# COMPACT_ATOMS: atom_id res chain seq x y z
N MET A 1 16.63 11.02 18.50
CA MET A 1 15.25 10.63 18.14
C MET A 1 14.74 11.74 17.25
N ASP A 2 14.88 11.55 15.95
CA ASP A 2 15.03 12.64 14.98
C ASP A 2 13.72 13.35 14.66
N TYR A 3 13.79 14.66 14.46
CA TYR A 3 12.66 15.56 14.13
C TYR A 3 11.78 15.03 12.96
N ILE A 4 12.40 14.30 12.02
CA ILE A 4 11.73 13.68 10.86
C ILE A 4 10.75 12.58 11.29
N VAL A 5 11.11 11.75 12.28
CA VAL A 5 10.24 10.67 12.79
C VAL A 5 9.01 11.27 13.47
N ILE A 6 9.17 12.39 14.19
CA ILE A 6 8.07 13.11 14.84
C ILE A 6 7.07 13.67 13.82
N ILE A 7 7.54 14.15 12.66
CA ILE A 7 6.68 14.70 11.61
C ILE A 7 5.83 13.62 10.94
N LYS A 8 6.40 12.45 10.63
CA LYS A 8 5.69 11.38 9.90
C LYS A 8 4.59 10.72 10.72
N ASN A 9 4.87 10.43 11.99
CA ASN A 9 3.87 9.89 12.91
C ASN A 9 2.69 10.87 13.06
N LYS A 10 3.00 12.17 13.12
CA LYS A 10 1.99 13.23 13.13
C LYS A 10 1.17 13.29 11.83
N ALA A 11 1.76 12.98 10.67
CA ALA A 11 1.06 12.98 9.39
C ALA A 11 0.04 11.83 9.29
N LEU A 12 0.39 10.61 9.74
CA LEU A 12 -0.57 9.50 9.80
C LEU A 12 -1.69 9.79 10.82
N LYS A 13 -1.36 10.31 12.00
CA LYS A 13 -2.38 10.70 13.00
C LYS A 13 -3.36 11.72 12.44
N LYS A 14 -2.85 12.77 11.77
CA LYS A 14 -3.69 13.77 11.09
C LYS A 14 -4.55 13.16 9.99
N LEU A 15 -4.02 12.17 9.25
CA LEU A 15 -4.80 11.42 8.25
C LEU A 15 -5.95 10.64 8.91
N LEU A 16 -5.69 9.99 10.05
CA LEU A 16 -6.66 9.18 10.80
C LEU A 16 -7.70 10.00 11.59
N GLU A 17 -7.37 11.23 11.97
CA GLU A 17 -8.29 12.22 12.55
C GLU A 17 -9.31 12.73 11.53
N GLY A 18 -9.04 12.56 10.23
CA GLY A 18 -9.97 12.91 9.16
C GLY A 18 -11.18 11.99 9.07
N HIS A 19 -12.13 12.39 8.21
CA HIS A 19 -13.41 11.70 7.99
C HIS A 19 -13.32 10.53 6.98
N LEU A 20 -12.29 9.68 7.09
CA LEU A 20 -12.04 8.64 6.09
C LEU A 20 -13.11 7.52 6.11
N GLU A 21 -13.67 7.20 7.27
CA GLU A 21 -14.73 6.19 7.37
C GLU A 21 -16.05 6.74 6.81
N GLU A 22 -16.35 8.02 7.08
CA GLU A 22 -17.52 8.72 6.55
C GLU A 22 -17.43 8.82 5.03
N LYS A 23 -16.28 9.23 4.48
CA LYS A 23 -16.04 9.24 3.03
C LYS A 23 -16.21 7.86 2.40
N TYR A 24 -15.83 6.81 3.11
CA TYR A 24 -16.02 5.45 2.62
C TYR A 24 -17.50 5.05 2.61
N ILE A 25 -18.27 5.41 3.65
CA ILE A 25 -19.72 5.23 3.67
C ILE A 25 -20.39 6.01 2.52
N GLU A 26 -20.01 7.27 2.31
CA GLU A 26 -20.48 8.11 1.18
C GLU A 26 -20.20 7.43 -0.16
N TYR A 27 -18.97 6.95 -0.37
CA TYR A 27 -18.62 6.20 -1.57
C TYR A 27 -19.51 4.96 -1.80
N ILE A 28 -19.89 4.24 -0.74
CA ILE A 28 -20.78 3.07 -0.87
C ILE A 28 -22.21 3.50 -1.21
N LEU A 29 -22.72 4.55 -0.56
CA LEU A 29 -24.05 5.09 -0.83
C LEU A 29 -24.20 5.51 -2.29
N GLU A 30 -23.20 6.22 -2.82
CA GLU A 30 -23.16 6.74 -4.19
C GLU A 30 -22.85 5.68 -5.26
N ASN A 31 -22.52 4.44 -4.87
CA ASN A 31 -22.11 3.41 -5.82
C ASN A 31 -23.30 2.64 -6.41
N ASP A 32 -23.77 3.06 -7.58
CA ASP A 32 -24.91 2.45 -8.29
C ASP A 32 -24.67 1.00 -8.78
N LEU A 33 -23.46 0.48 -8.65
CA LEU A 33 -23.13 -0.91 -9.00
C LEU A 33 -23.41 -1.90 -7.85
N ILE A 34 -23.88 -1.41 -6.71
CA ILE A 34 -24.21 -2.19 -5.53
C ILE A 34 -25.72 -2.08 -5.31
N ASN A 35 -26.40 -3.20 -5.17
CA ASN A 35 -27.84 -3.18 -4.85
C ASN A 35 -28.10 -2.63 -3.44
N ASP A 36 -29.31 -2.12 -3.21
CA ASP A 36 -29.66 -1.43 -1.96
C ASP A 36 -29.60 -2.35 -0.73
N GLU A 37 -29.93 -3.64 -0.88
CA GLU A 37 -29.87 -4.63 0.20
C GLU A 37 -28.43 -4.83 0.68
N LEU A 38 -27.48 -5.00 -0.24
CA LEU A 38 -26.06 -5.15 0.05
C LEU A 38 -25.44 -3.84 0.56
N LYS A 39 -25.86 -2.68 0.02
CA LYS A 39 -25.44 -1.36 0.52
C LYS A 39 -25.84 -1.19 1.99
N ALA A 40 -27.10 -1.43 2.33
CA ALA A 40 -27.61 -1.25 3.69
C ALA A 40 -26.85 -2.14 4.68
N TYR A 41 -26.73 -3.43 4.37
CA TYR A 41 -25.95 -4.37 5.19
C TYR A 41 -24.50 -3.90 5.37
N PHE A 42 -23.86 -3.47 4.29
CA PHE A 42 -22.45 -3.10 4.34
C PHE A 42 -22.24 -1.80 5.13
N ILE A 43 -23.14 -0.84 5.03
CA ILE A 43 -23.10 0.38 5.84
C ILE A 43 -23.22 0.03 7.32
N ASP A 44 -24.18 -0.83 7.70
CA ASP A 44 -24.31 -1.31 9.07
C ASP A 44 -23.01 -1.93 9.58
N LEU A 45 -22.36 -2.76 8.76
CA LEU A 45 -21.05 -3.34 9.05
C LEU A 45 -19.97 -2.26 9.27
N LEU A 46 -19.93 -1.21 8.44
CA LEU A 46 -18.96 -0.11 8.58
C LEU A 46 -19.19 0.75 9.84
N THR A 47 -20.40 0.74 10.43
CA THR A 47 -20.65 1.43 11.70
C THR A 47 -20.04 0.70 12.91
N VAL A 48 -19.84 -0.62 12.83
CA VAL A 48 -19.32 -1.44 13.93
C VAL A 48 -17.84 -1.15 14.16
N LYS A 49 -17.45 -0.51 15.27
CA LYS A 49 -16.05 -0.11 15.53
C LYS A 49 -15.19 -1.19 16.19
N ASP A 50 -15.80 -2.27 16.66
CA ASP A 50 -15.11 -3.44 17.18
C ASP A 50 -14.64 -4.33 16.03
N LEU A 51 -13.34 -4.62 15.98
CA LEU A 51 -12.72 -5.34 14.86
C LEU A 51 -13.21 -6.80 14.77
N SER A 52 -13.34 -7.47 15.91
CA SER A 52 -13.71 -8.89 15.99
C SER A 52 -15.17 -9.07 15.60
N LYS A 53 -16.07 -8.24 16.16
CA LYS A 53 -17.48 -8.21 15.82
C LYS A 53 -17.71 -7.85 14.36
N ARG A 54 -16.97 -6.88 13.82
CA ARG A 54 -17.08 -6.51 12.40
C ARG A 54 -16.65 -7.67 11.49
N PHE A 55 -15.59 -8.41 11.86
CA PHE A 55 -15.17 -9.59 11.12
C PHE A 55 -16.18 -10.73 11.21
N GLN A 56 -16.78 -10.95 12.38
CA GLN A 56 -17.85 -11.94 12.55
C GLN A 56 -19.03 -11.63 11.61
N LEU A 57 -19.51 -10.38 11.59
CA LEU A 57 -20.56 -9.96 10.66
C LEU A 57 -20.16 -10.22 9.21
N TRP A 58 -18.94 -9.80 8.81
CA TRP A 58 -18.43 -10.08 7.47
C TRP A 58 -18.45 -11.57 7.12
N SER A 59 -18.05 -12.45 8.06
CA SER A 59 -18.01 -13.89 7.84
C SER A 59 -19.41 -14.54 7.74
N GLU A 60 -20.42 -13.89 8.32
CA GLU A 60 -21.82 -14.33 8.28
C GLU A 60 -22.60 -13.76 7.09
N LEU A 61 -22.00 -12.84 6.32
CA LEU A 61 -22.62 -12.19 5.16
C LEU A 61 -23.01 -13.23 4.09
N LYS A 62 -24.31 -13.35 3.84
CA LYS A 62 -24.87 -14.19 2.78
C LYS A 62 -25.16 -13.33 1.55
N ILE A 63 -24.49 -13.64 0.45
CA ILE A 63 -24.63 -12.91 -0.81
C ILE A 63 -25.30 -13.82 -1.83
N LYS A 64 -26.34 -13.31 -2.50
CA LYS A 64 -26.98 -14.03 -3.60
C LYS A 64 -25.97 -14.21 -4.71
N LEU A 65 -25.97 -15.37 -5.37
CA LEU A 65 -24.99 -15.69 -6.42
C LEU A 65 -24.97 -14.64 -7.55
N VAL A 66 -26.13 -14.08 -7.87
CA VAL A 66 -26.28 -13.02 -8.89
C VAL A 66 -25.55 -11.72 -8.52
N ASP A 67 -25.35 -11.46 -7.22
CA ASP A 67 -24.72 -10.25 -6.69
C ASP A 67 -23.21 -10.43 -6.42
N ILE A 68 -22.66 -11.63 -6.66
CA ILE A 68 -21.27 -11.95 -6.28
C ILE A 68 -20.23 -11.04 -6.95
N LYS A 69 -20.54 -10.53 -8.15
CA LYS A 69 -19.69 -9.58 -8.87
C LYS A 69 -19.66 -8.18 -8.21
N GLN A 70 -20.67 -7.85 -7.40
CA GLN A 70 -20.76 -6.56 -6.71
C GLN A 70 -19.82 -6.50 -5.51
N ILE A 71 -19.37 -7.63 -4.97
CA ILE A 71 -18.47 -7.68 -3.80
C ILE A 71 -17.21 -6.84 -4.03
N LYS A 72 -16.66 -6.87 -5.26
CA LYS A 72 -15.50 -6.06 -5.63
C LYS A 72 -15.73 -4.55 -5.52
N GLN A 73 -16.97 -4.11 -5.66
CA GLN A 73 -17.35 -2.69 -5.54
C GLN A 73 -17.28 -2.20 -4.10
N LEU A 74 -17.34 -3.13 -3.12
CA LEU A 74 -17.16 -2.84 -1.71
C LEU A 74 -15.72 -2.49 -1.34
N ALA A 75 -14.73 -2.64 -2.24
CA ALA A 75 -13.36 -2.27 -1.95
C ALA A 75 -13.24 -0.80 -1.51
N ASN A 76 -12.38 -0.52 -0.54
CA ASN A 76 -12.25 0.79 0.06
C ASN A 76 -11.27 1.68 -0.73
N PRO A 77 -11.71 2.78 -1.38
CA PRO A 77 -10.78 3.70 -2.06
C PRO A 77 -9.90 4.49 -1.10
N TYR A 78 -10.23 4.56 0.18
CA TYR A 78 -9.48 5.31 1.20
C TYR A 78 -8.62 4.43 2.09
N TYR A 79 -8.40 3.16 1.71
CA TYR A 79 -7.41 2.35 2.43
C TYR A 79 -6.03 3.01 2.36
N ILE A 80 -5.31 2.95 3.47
CA ILE A 80 -4.07 3.69 3.70
C ILE A 80 -2.90 2.91 3.11
N GLY A 81 -2.75 1.65 3.52
CA GLY A 81 -1.63 0.80 3.09
C GLY A 81 -1.12 -0.11 4.20
N PHE A 82 0.13 -0.57 4.02
CA PHE A 82 0.81 -1.54 4.88
C PHE A 82 2.27 -1.16 5.13
N GLY A 83 2.85 -1.67 6.22
CA GLY A 83 4.23 -1.47 6.62
C GLY A 83 4.43 -0.29 7.56
N ASN A 84 5.65 0.25 7.62
CA ASN A 84 6.02 1.29 8.57
C ASN A 84 5.73 2.70 8.03
N PRO A 85 4.72 3.42 8.58
CA PRO A 85 4.35 4.76 8.14
C PRO A 85 5.45 5.81 8.38
N ASP A 86 6.41 5.52 9.27
CA ASP A 86 7.51 6.43 9.60
C ASP A 86 8.77 6.18 8.74
N SER A 87 8.74 5.18 7.85
CA SER A 87 9.86 4.86 6.96
C SER A 87 10.15 5.95 5.94
N ASP A 88 11.33 5.92 5.32
CA ASP A 88 11.69 6.86 4.24
C ASP A 88 11.19 6.43 2.86
N ILE A 89 10.78 5.17 2.72
CA ILE A 89 10.51 4.53 1.43
C ILE A 89 9.02 4.19 1.35
N LEU A 90 8.35 4.76 0.36
CA LEU A 90 6.99 4.41 -0.03
C LEU A 90 7.01 3.64 -1.36
N PHE A 91 6.46 2.44 -1.37
CA PHE A 91 6.11 1.75 -2.61
C PHE A 91 4.65 2.03 -2.97
N ILE A 92 4.40 2.32 -4.24
CA ILE A 92 3.06 2.38 -4.79
C ILE A 92 2.96 1.37 -5.91
N GLY A 93 2.26 0.27 -5.63
CA GLY A 93 1.95 -0.74 -6.60
C GLY A 93 0.72 -0.38 -7.44
N LYS A 94 0.32 -1.33 -8.28
CA LYS A 94 -0.75 -1.16 -9.24
C LYS A 94 -2.13 -1.41 -8.60
N GLU A 95 -2.33 -2.64 -8.12
CA GLU A 95 -3.51 -3.12 -7.39
C GLU A 95 -3.12 -4.28 -6.47
N LYS A 96 -3.98 -4.59 -5.49
CA LYS A 96 -3.84 -5.80 -4.68
C LYS A 96 -4.09 -7.05 -5.53
N ALA A 97 -3.17 -8.00 -5.47
CA ALA A 97 -3.15 -9.19 -6.32
C ALA A 97 -3.78 -10.41 -5.63
N PHE A 98 -5.11 -10.39 -5.47
CA PHE A 98 -5.86 -11.57 -4.99
C PHE A 98 -7.22 -11.70 -5.69
N ASP A 99 -7.75 -12.93 -5.65
CA ASP A 99 -9.10 -13.24 -6.09
C ASP A 99 -10.09 -13.07 -4.94
N ILE A 100 -11.06 -12.18 -5.08
CA ILE A 100 -12.13 -12.04 -4.07
C ILE A 100 -12.95 -13.32 -3.97
N MET A 101 -13.07 -14.09 -5.06
CA MET A 101 -13.88 -15.31 -5.08
C MET A 101 -13.24 -16.44 -4.29
N HIS A 102 -11.91 -16.48 -4.25
CA HIS A 102 -11.16 -17.53 -3.55
C HIS A 102 -10.61 -17.07 -2.20
N SER A 103 -10.49 -15.75 -1.98
CA SER A 103 -9.94 -15.16 -0.75
C SER A 103 -10.72 -13.89 -0.33
N PRO A 104 -12.02 -13.99 -0.07
CA PRO A 104 -12.86 -12.85 0.32
C PRO A 104 -12.42 -12.19 1.63
N GLU A 105 -11.78 -12.94 2.53
CA GLU A 105 -11.19 -12.43 3.77
C GLU A 105 -10.09 -11.39 3.52
N LEU A 106 -9.35 -11.50 2.41
CA LEU A 106 -8.34 -10.51 2.05
C LEU A 106 -8.97 -9.18 1.67
N LEU A 107 -10.14 -9.18 1.04
CA LEU A 107 -10.88 -7.93 0.79
C LEU A 107 -11.22 -7.22 2.10
N PHE A 108 -11.66 -8.00 3.10
CA PHE A 108 -11.96 -7.45 4.41
C PHE A 108 -10.72 -6.91 5.11
N HIS A 109 -9.68 -7.72 5.26
CA HIS A 109 -8.49 -7.38 6.03
C HIS A 109 -7.64 -6.30 5.36
N GLU A 110 -7.44 -6.37 4.05
CA GLU A 110 -6.51 -5.50 3.33
C GLU A 110 -7.16 -4.22 2.78
N SER A 111 -8.48 -4.22 2.58
CA SER A 111 -9.20 -3.10 1.98
C SER A 111 -10.20 -2.47 2.96
N ILE A 112 -11.25 -3.22 3.31
CA ILE A 112 -12.41 -2.70 4.05
C ILE A 112 -11.99 -2.17 5.42
N ASN A 113 -11.25 -2.98 6.17
CA ASN A 113 -10.97 -2.71 7.58
C ASN A 113 -9.68 -1.91 7.81
N ASN A 114 -8.95 -1.56 6.76
CA ASN A 114 -7.61 -0.97 6.85
C ASN A 114 -7.58 0.34 7.66
N ILE A 115 -8.58 1.21 7.50
CA ILE A 115 -8.68 2.47 8.26
C ILE A 115 -8.83 2.18 9.76
N LEU A 116 -9.74 1.28 10.13
CA LEU A 116 -10.02 0.96 11.53
C LEU A 116 -8.82 0.26 12.19
N GLN A 117 -8.15 -0.64 11.46
CA GLN A 117 -6.91 -1.26 11.92
C GLN A 117 -5.84 -0.22 12.25
N TRP A 118 -5.62 0.78 11.37
CA TRP A 118 -4.68 1.86 11.63
C TRP A 118 -5.11 2.76 12.79
N LYS A 119 -6.41 3.02 12.97
CA LYS A 119 -6.94 3.73 14.16
C LYS A 119 -6.63 2.98 15.45
N VAL A 120 -6.79 1.66 15.47
CA VAL A 120 -6.45 0.82 16.64
C VAL A 120 -4.95 0.82 16.91
N ILE A 121 -4.12 0.67 15.88
CA ILE A 121 -2.66 0.71 16.00
C ILE A 121 -2.20 2.06 16.55
N SER A 122 -2.70 3.17 16.00
CA SER A 122 -2.27 4.52 16.43
C SER A 122 -2.66 4.84 17.87
N LYS A 123 -3.81 4.32 18.35
CA LYS A 123 -4.22 4.44 19.76
C LYS A 123 -3.39 3.59 20.72
N ASN A 124 -2.78 2.51 20.22
CA ASN A 124 -2.03 1.55 21.03
C ASN A 124 -0.52 1.58 20.73
N GLU A 125 0.03 2.70 20.25
CA GLU A 125 1.44 2.83 19.85
C GLU A 125 2.45 2.43 20.94
N SER A 126 2.06 2.45 22.22
CA SER A 126 2.88 2.02 23.35
C SER A 126 2.95 0.49 23.54
N LYS A 127 2.11 -0.27 22.83
CA LYS A 127 2.06 -1.75 22.89
C LYS A 127 2.99 -2.34 21.83
N SER A 128 3.71 -3.41 22.16
CA SER A 128 4.53 -4.12 21.18
C SER A 128 3.66 -4.74 20.08
N THR A 129 4.20 -4.88 18.87
CA THR A 129 3.49 -5.50 17.74
C THR A 129 2.97 -6.90 18.07
N ASP A 130 3.72 -7.68 18.87
CA ASP A 130 3.29 -8.99 19.38
C ASP A 130 2.07 -8.91 20.30
N SER A 131 2.05 -7.90 21.18
CA SER A 131 0.89 -7.66 22.04
C SER A 131 -0.34 -7.14 21.30
N LEU A 132 -0.22 -6.79 20.02
CA LEU A 132 -1.36 -6.45 19.15
C LEU A 132 -1.88 -7.66 18.36
N MET A 133 -1.04 -8.69 18.14
CA MET A 133 -1.37 -9.91 17.38
C MET A 133 -1.95 -11.03 18.25
N HIS A 134 -1.71 -11.02 19.58
CA HIS A 134 -2.07 -12.10 20.49
C HIS A 134 -2.90 -11.66 21.71
N VAL A 135 -3.93 -10.84 21.50
CA VAL A 135 -4.91 -10.63 22.59
C VAL A 135 -6.07 -11.59 22.43
N GLU A 136 -5.82 -12.88 22.63
CA GLU A 136 -6.85 -13.94 22.67
C GLU A 136 -7.94 -13.72 23.76
N LYS A 137 -7.87 -12.60 24.50
CA LYS A 137 -8.79 -12.23 25.59
C LYS A 137 -9.28 -10.77 25.55
N ASP A 138 -8.97 -9.97 24.52
CA ASP A 138 -9.62 -8.66 24.31
C ASP A 138 -10.49 -8.73 23.07
N ASP A 139 -11.65 -8.08 23.12
CA ASP A 139 -12.60 -7.97 22.01
C ASP A 139 -11.98 -7.25 20.77
N ASN A 140 -10.76 -6.68 20.87
CA ASN A 140 -10.06 -5.92 19.82
C ASN A 140 -8.79 -6.58 19.23
N ALA A 141 -8.63 -7.90 19.34
CA ALA A 141 -7.48 -8.59 18.73
C ALA A 141 -7.37 -8.34 17.21
N LEU A 142 -6.20 -7.91 16.74
CA LEU A 142 -5.96 -7.74 15.31
C LEU A 142 -5.68 -9.09 14.66
N ILE A 143 -6.70 -9.69 14.04
CA ILE A 143 -6.53 -10.86 13.14
C ILE A 143 -5.53 -10.54 12.02
N PHE A 144 -5.52 -9.29 11.56
CA PHE A 144 -4.58 -8.76 10.57
C PHE A 144 -4.01 -7.44 11.03
N ASN A 145 -2.69 -7.31 11.02
CA ASN A 145 -1.96 -6.09 11.36
C ASN A 145 -1.33 -5.47 10.11
N PRO A 146 -1.81 -4.31 9.61
CA PRO A 146 -1.25 -3.67 8.44
C PRO A 146 0.20 -3.21 8.61
N LYS A 147 0.72 -3.03 9.84
CA LYS A 147 2.15 -2.74 10.07
C LYS A 147 3.03 -3.97 9.81
N ALA A 148 2.47 -5.17 9.93
CA ALA A 148 3.18 -6.45 9.82
C ALA A 148 2.36 -7.49 9.03
N PRO A 149 1.99 -7.21 7.76
CA PRO A 149 1.06 -8.05 6.99
C PRO A 149 1.62 -9.45 6.68
N GLN A 150 2.95 -9.62 6.74
CA GLN A 150 3.61 -10.91 6.55
C GLN A 150 3.24 -11.96 7.60
N LEU A 151 2.79 -11.53 8.79
CA LEU A 151 2.35 -12.45 9.84
C LEU A 151 1.10 -13.21 9.41
N TYR A 152 0.22 -12.55 8.65
CA TYR A 152 -0.97 -13.16 8.05
C TYR A 152 -0.63 -13.96 6.77
N HIS A 153 0.42 -13.55 6.06
CA HIS A 153 0.86 -14.15 4.80
C HIS A 153 2.11 -15.03 4.94
N SER A 154 2.26 -15.73 6.06
CA SER A 154 3.44 -16.52 6.37
C SER A 154 3.77 -17.51 5.22
N GLY A 155 5.04 -17.54 4.81
CA GLY A 155 5.52 -18.39 3.72
C GLY A 155 5.23 -17.92 2.28
N LYS A 156 4.51 -16.81 2.06
CA LYS A 156 4.12 -16.35 0.70
C LYS A 156 5.11 -15.40 0.02
N ILE A 157 6.12 -14.88 0.75
CA ILE A 157 7.08 -13.91 0.21
C ILE A 157 8.23 -14.60 -0.52
N THR A 158 8.05 -14.83 -1.82
CA THR A 158 9.09 -15.38 -2.70
C THR A 158 9.85 -14.28 -3.42
N GLY A 159 11.12 -14.50 -3.78
CA GLY A 159 11.98 -13.46 -4.40
C GLY A 159 11.46 -12.89 -5.72
N ARG A 160 10.54 -13.58 -6.42
CA ARG A 160 9.93 -13.12 -7.68
C ARG A 160 8.54 -12.49 -7.50
N SER A 161 7.97 -12.55 -6.30
CA SER A 161 6.73 -11.81 -5.98
C SER A 161 7.00 -10.30 -5.87
N THR A 162 5.95 -9.49 -5.93
CA THR A 162 6.05 -8.04 -5.73
C THR A 162 6.74 -7.69 -4.41
N TRP A 163 6.34 -8.33 -3.32
CA TRP A 163 6.96 -8.13 -2.01
C TRP A 163 8.40 -8.64 -1.95
N GLY A 164 8.72 -9.73 -2.67
CA GLY A 164 10.11 -10.19 -2.80
C GLY A 164 11.02 -9.18 -3.49
N MET A 165 10.50 -8.50 -4.52
CA MET A 165 11.20 -7.41 -5.19
C MET A 165 11.36 -6.17 -4.33
N TYR A 166 10.31 -5.78 -3.58
CA TYR A 166 10.40 -4.68 -2.62
C TYR A 166 11.46 -4.97 -1.56
N ARG A 167 11.46 -6.19 -1.01
CA ARG A 167 12.48 -6.64 -0.06
C ARG A 167 13.90 -6.50 -0.62
N GLU A 168 14.11 -6.89 -1.88
CA GLU A 168 15.42 -6.79 -2.54
C GLU A 168 15.86 -5.33 -2.74
N ILE A 169 14.95 -4.44 -3.13
CA ILE A 169 15.24 -3.01 -3.29
C ILE A 169 15.57 -2.39 -1.92
N VAL A 170 14.74 -2.65 -0.91
CA VAL A 170 14.92 -2.12 0.45
C VAL A 170 16.23 -2.59 1.06
N SER A 171 16.57 -3.89 0.94
CA SER A 171 17.81 -4.43 1.48
C SER A 171 19.03 -3.75 0.86
N GLN A 172 19.03 -3.53 -0.45
CA GLN A 172 20.14 -2.86 -1.13
C GLN A 172 20.24 -1.37 -0.75
N ILE A 173 19.12 -0.65 -0.64
CA ILE A 173 19.11 0.75 -0.17
C ILE A 173 19.73 0.83 1.24
N LYS A 174 19.31 -0.04 2.16
CA LYS A 174 19.78 -0.04 3.56
C LYS A 174 21.26 -0.41 3.69
N LEU A 175 21.72 -1.40 2.91
CA LEU A 175 23.14 -1.76 2.85
C LEU A 175 24.00 -0.60 2.34
N LEU A 176 23.56 0.10 1.30
CA LEU A 176 24.27 1.25 0.75
C LEU A 176 24.26 2.46 1.71
N GLN A 177 23.24 2.55 2.57
CA GLN A 177 23.14 3.57 3.62
C GLN A 177 23.88 3.21 4.93
N LYS A 178 24.67 2.13 4.97
CA LYS A 178 25.47 1.66 6.13
C LYS A 178 24.67 1.25 7.38
N HIS A 179 23.43 0.77 7.24
CA HIS A 179 22.72 0.13 8.35
C HIS A 179 22.98 -1.38 8.35
N ILE A 180 23.71 -1.88 9.34
CA ILE A 180 23.93 -3.32 9.56
C ILE A 180 22.59 -3.94 9.97
N VAL A 181 22.08 -4.83 9.13
CA VAL A 181 20.83 -5.56 9.32
C VAL A 181 20.99 -6.53 10.50
N SER A 182 20.37 -6.26 11.66
CA SER A 182 20.31 -7.19 12.78
C SER A 182 19.30 -8.31 12.48
N LYS A 183 19.70 -9.57 12.62
CA LYS A 183 18.80 -10.73 12.50
C LYS A 183 18.04 -10.96 13.81
N ASP A 184 16.78 -10.51 13.88
CA ASP A 184 15.75 -11.09 14.75
C ASP A 184 14.36 -10.64 14.29
N TYR A 185 13.29 -10.99 14.97
CA TYR A 185 11.87 -10.71 14.63
C TYR A 185 11.58 -9.25 14.17
N ASP A 186 12.41 -8.30 14.58
CA ASP A 186 12.47 -6.91 14.10
C ASP A 186 12.99 -6.73 12.65
N ASN A 187 13.38 -7.82 11.99
CA ASN A 187 14.07 -7.83 10.71
C ASN A 187 13.14 -8.22 9.56
N ASN A 188 12.01 -7.55 9.52
CA ASN A 188 11.08 -7.63 8.43
C ASN A 188 11.16 -6.34 7.60
N PHE A 189 11.25 -6.45 6.28
CA PHE A 189 11.48 -5.29 5.42
C PHE A 189 10.31 -4.28 5.45
N PHE A 190 9.11 -4.68 5.90
CA PHE A 190 8.01 -3.74 6.14
C PHE A 190 8.32 -2.75 7.28
N ASN A 191 9.31 -2.99 8.14
CA ASN A 191 9.79 -2.00 9.09
C ASN A 191 10.54 -0.85 8.40
N ASP A 192 11.02 -1.07 7.18
CA ASP A 192 11.86 -0.14 6.43
C ASP A 192 11.14 0.51 5.24
N CYS A 193 9.89 0.13 4.98
CA CYS A 193 9.06 0.74 3.95
C CYS A 193 7.57 0.76 4.32
N PHE A 194 6.85 1.67 3.66
CA PHE A 194 5.40 1.66 3.58
C PHE A 194 4.99 1.27 2.15
N MET A 195 3.81 0.70 1.99
CA MET A 195 3.27 0.40 0.68
C MET A 195 1.77 0.64 0.57
N THR A 196 1.36 1.08 -0.60
CA THR A 196 -0.04 1.26 -0.99
C THR A 196 -0.16 0.97 -2.50
N GLU A 197 -1.34 1.11 -3.08
CA GLU A 197 -1.61 0.84 -4.50
C GLU A 197 -2.37 2.02 -5.13
N LEU A 198 -2.21 2.20 -6.44
CA LEU A 198 -2.98 3.18 -7.20
C LEU A 198 -4.45 2.78 -7.33
N ASN A 199 -4.73 1.52 -7.58
CA ASN A 199 -6.09 0.98 -7.69
C ASN A 199 -6.47 0.23 -6.41
N PHE A 200 -7.63 0.59 -5.86
CA PHE A 200 -8.14 0.03 -4.61
C PHE A 200 -8.90 -1.28 -4.79
N LYS A 201 -9.37 -1.56 -6.02
CA LYS A 201 -10.07 -2.80 -6.35
C LYS A 201 -9.05 -3.89 -6.64
N PRO A 202 -9.10 -5.04 -5.94
CA PRO A 202 -8.15 -6.12 -6.16
C PRO A 202 -8.35 -6.77 -7.54
N SER A 203 -7.29 -7.31 -8.12
CA SER A 203 -7.37 -8.14 -9.32
C SER A 203 -6.19 -9.11 -9.43
N ASN A 204 -6.46 -10.36 -9.79
CA ASN A 204 -5.43 -11.33 -10.18
C ASN A 204 -4.80 -11.02 -11.53
N TYR A 205 -5.62 -10.54 -12.46
CA TYR A 205 -5.23 -10.17 -13.81
C TYR A 205 -5.64 -8.73 -13.99
N SER A 206 -4.67 -7.83 -13.96
CA SER A 206 -4.84 -6.40 -14.20
C SER A 206 -6.01 -6.11 -15.16
N GLU A 207 -7.11 -5.55 -14.64
CA GLU A 207 -8.29 -5.24 -15.46
C GLU A 207 -8.11 -3.93 -16.24
N GLY A 208 -6.91 -3.35 -16.25
CA GLY A 208 -6.64 -2.09 -16.96
C GLY A 208 -7.27 -0.86 -16.31
N HIS A 209 -7.92 -1.01 -15.15
CA HIS A 209 -8.45 0.11 -14.39
C HIS A 209 -7.29 0.95 -13.83
N GLY A 210 -7.18 2.18 -14.33
CA GLY A 210 -6.17 3.15 -13.91
C GLY A 210 -6.46 3.73 -12.53
N LEU A 211 -5.66 4.73 -12.16
CA LEU A 211 -5.87 5.55 -10.96
C LEU A 211 -7.26 6.20 -11.00
N ASN A 212 -8.16 5.85 -10.08
CA ASN A 212 -9.47 6.52 -9.97
C ASN A 212 -9.36 7.86 -9.22
N ASN A 213 -10.38 8.71 -9.37
CA ASN A 213 -10.38 10.05 -8.78
C ASN A 213 -10.26 10.04 -7.25
N ASN A 214 -10.95 9.13 -6.56
CA ASN A 214 -10.87 9.02 -5.09
C ASN A 214 -9.44 8.68 -4.65
N ARG A 215 -8.75 7.75 -5.33
CA ARG A 215 -7.34 7.44 -5.03
C ARG A 215 -6.41 8.57 -5.40
N ARG A 216 -6.60 9.22 -6.55
CA ARG A 216 -5.82 10.39 -6.95
C ARG A 216 -5.86 11.47 -5.88
N GLU A 217 -7.05 11.81 -5.42
CA GLU A 217 -7.23 12.85 -4.40
C GLU A 217 -6.72 12.41 -3.03
N PHE A 218 -6.96 11.15 -2.65
CA PHE A 218 -6.46 10.63 -1.39
C PHE A 218 -4.92 10.59 -1.32
N LEU A 219 -4.25 10.25 -2.41
CA LEU A 219 -2.78 10.21 -2.47
C LEU A 219 -2.13 11.60 -2.39
N LYS A 220 -2.87 12.70 -2.63
CA LYS A 220 -2.37 14.07 -2.40
C LYS A 220 -2.18 14.41 -0.92
N ASN A 221 -2.66 13.57 -0.01
CA ASN A 221 -2.57 13.82 1.42
C ASN A 221 -1.11 13.98 1.88
N PRO A 222 -0.81 14.92 2.80
CA PRO A 222 0.54 15.13 3.34
C PRO A 222 1.24 13.86 3.87
N PHE A 223 0.47 12.87 4.33
CA PHE A 223 1.03 11.59 4.74
C PHE A 223 1.88 10.93 3.62
N PHE A 224 1.36 10.80 2.40
CA PHE A 224 2.09 10.18 1.29
C PHE A 224 3.23 11.06 0.76
N LYS A 225 3.12 12.38 0.94
CA LYS A 225 4.17 13.36 0.59
C LYS A 225 5.32 13.40 1.60
N SER A 226 5.14 12.79 2.78
CA SER A 226 6.14 12.80 3.86
C SER A 226 7.29 11.80 3.66
N PHE A 227 7.16 10.85 2.73
CA PHE A 227 8.20 9.86 2.42
C PHE A 227 9.30 10.49 1.57
N ARG A 228 10.57 10.22 1.88
CA ARG A 228 11.72 10.76 1.11
C ARG A 228 11.82 10.15 -0.29
N TYR A 229 11.54 8.86 -0.40
CA TYR A 229 11.61 8.10 -1.66
C TYR A 229 10.26 7.47 -1.95
N VAL A 230 9.66 7.81 -3.08
CA VAL A 230 8.41 7.20 -3.56
C VAL A 230 8.70 6.41 -4.83
N ILE A 231 8.44 5.11 -4.81
CA ILE A 231 8.72 4.20 -5.92
C ILE A 231 7.38 3.68 -6.45
N VAL A 232 6.98 4.16 -7.63
CA VAL A 232 5.71 3.85 -8.27
C VAL A 232 5.93 2.80 -9.36
N GLY A 233 5.61 1.55 -9.04
CA GLY A 233 5.73 0.41 -9.95
C GLY A 233 4.48 0.23 -10.82
N ALA A 234 4.11 1.23 -11.61
CA ALA A 234 2.84 1.24 -12.33
C ALA A 234 2.81 2.08 -13.62
N ASN A 235 3.95 2.29 -14.29
CA ASN A 235 4.09 3.11 -15.51
C ASN A 235 3.09 2.78 -16.65
N ALA A 236 2.48 1.59 -16.65
CA ALA A 236 1.46 1.24 -17.63
C ALA A 236 0.09 1.91 -17.40
N ILE A 237 -0.17 2.46 -16.21
CA ILE A 237 -1.48 3.00 -15.83
C ILE A 237 -1.45 4.41 -15.21
N ILE A 238 -0.26 4.95 -14.95
CA ILE A 238 -0.07 6.32 -14.48
C ILE A 238 1.11 6.95 -15.21
N GLY A 239 0.94 8.22 -15.59
CA GLY A 239 1.98 9.02 -16.22
C GLY A 239 2.60 10.04 -15.27
N GLU A 240 3.67 10.68 -15.72
CA GLU A 240 4.45 11.65 -14.95
C GLU A 240 3.62 12.86 -14.51
N GLU A 241 2.74 13.39 -15.35
CA GLU A 241 1.89 14.54 -15.03
C GLU A 241 0.99 14.30 -13.81
N ALA A 242 0.42 13.09 -13.70
CA ALA A 242 -0.38 12.73 -12.54
C ALA A 242 0.47 12.65 -11.26
N LEU A 243 1.72 12.22 -11.36
CA LEU A 243 2.63 12.18 -10.21
C LEU A 243 3.09 13.58 -9.80
N ILE A 244 3.28 14.49 -10.76
CA ILE A 244 3.55 15.91 -10.49
C ILE A 244 2.41 16.50 -9.65
N GLU A 245 1.16 16.25 -10.07
CA GLU A 245 -0.03 16.70 -9.34
C GLU A 245 -0.16 16.06 -7.95
N ILE A 246 0.08 14.75 -7.83
CA ILE A 246 -0.12 14.02 -6.57
C ILE A 246 0.94 14.39 -5.53
N PHE A 247 2.19 14.57 -5.95
CA PHE A 247 3.35 14.72 -5.05
C PHE A 247 3.95 16.13 -5.01
N ASP A 248 3.33 17.09 -5.70
CA ASP A 248 3.82 18.47 -5.85
C ASP A 248 5.28 18.51 -6.33
N CYS A 249 5.61 17.68 -7.33
CA CYS A 249 6.94 17.65 -7.93
C CYS A 249 7.17 18.88 -8.84
N ASP A 250 8.45 19.13 -9.13
CA ASP A 250 8.86 20.04 -10.21
C ASP A 250 8.20 19.61 -11.53
N SER A 251 7.90 20.57 -12.41
CA SER A 251 7.22 20.32 -13.70
C SER A 251 8.09 19.56 -14.71
N THR A 252 9.31 19.18 -14.35
CA THR A 252 10.27 18.49 -15.20
C THR A 252 10.62 17.14 -14.60
N PHE A 253 10.85 16.15 -15.47
CA PHE A 253 11.30 14.82 -15.08
C PHE A 253 12.48 14.35 -15.94
N THR A 254 13.30 13.48 -15.39
CA THR A 254 14.43 12.86 -16.10
C THR A 254 14.09 11.42 -16.45
N LYS A 255 14.16 11.06 -17.73
CA LYS A 255 14.05 9.66 -18.19
C LYS A 255 15.43 9.02 -18.26
N ILE A 256 15.57 7.86 -17.63
CA ILE A 256 16.82 7.11 -17.57
C ILE A 256 16.56 5.69 -18.05
N ASN A 257 17.41 5.18 -18.94
CA ASN A 257 17.44 3.77 -19.26
C ASN A 257 18.31 3.04 -18.25
N LEU A 258 17.80 1.94 -17.72
CA LEU A 258 18.54 1.00 -16.89
C LEU A 258 19.24 -0.01 -17.81
N GLU A 259 20.41 -0.49 -17.39
CA GLU A 259 21.23 -1.43 -18.17
C GLU A 259 21.63 -0.90 -19.58
N GLU A 260 21.97 0.38 -19.72
CA GLU A 260 22.29 1.05 -21.01
C GLU A 260 23.34 0.34 -21.89
N ASN A 261 24.18 -0.53 -21.33
CA ASN A 261 25.26 -1.21 -22.04
C ASN A 261 24.92 -2.64 -22.49
N ARG A 262 23.65 -3.08 -22.45
CA ARG A 262 23.27 -4.46 -22.78
C ARG A 262 22.73 -4.58 -24.20
N VAL A 263 23.51 -5.20 -25.09
CA VAL A 263 23.10 -5.50 -26.47
C VAL A 263 21.98 -6.57 -26.47
N GLY A 264 20.85 -6.29 -27.16
CA GLY A 264 19.85 -7.30 -27.54
C GLY A 264 18.64 -7.51 -26.62
N LYS A 265 18.47 -6.75 -25.52
CA LYS A 265 17.24 -6.78 -24.69
C LYS A 265 16.64 -5.38 -24.56
N LYS A 266 15.31 -5.29 -24.50
CA LYS A 266 14.60 -4.04 -24.19
C LYS A 266 15.09 -3.51 -22.83
N SER A 267 15.78 -2.38 -22.82
CA SER A 267 16.14 -1.66 -21.61
C SER A 267 14.87 -1.29 -20.83
N LYS A 268 14.96 -1.31 -19.51
CA LYS A 268 13.90 -0.75 -18.65
C LYS A 268 14.14 0.74 -18.55
N SER A 269 13.11 1.56 -18.66
CA SER A 269 13.22 2.99 -18.39
C SER A 269 12.52 3.35 -17.10
N ILE A 270 13.04 4.38 -16.44
CA ILE A 270 12.42 5.03 -15.29
C ILE A 270 12.29 6.52 -15.54
N SER A 271 11.29 7.13 -14.94
CA SER A 271 11.16 8.59 -14.85
C SER A 271 11.41 9.01 -13.42
N ILE A 272 12.32 9.97 -13.22
CA ILE A 272 12.64 10.54 -11.92
C ILE A 272 12.04 11.94 -11.86
N LEU A 273 11.18 12.15 -10.88
CA LEU A 273 10.59 13.43 -10.52
C LEU A 273 11.05 13.80 -9.12
N THR A 274 11.13 15.09 -8.84
CA THR A 274 11.69 15.58 -7.59
C THR A 274 10.88 16.76 -7.09
N SER A 275 10.81 16.89 -5.77
CA SER A 275 10.41 18.10 -5.07
C SER A 275 11.53 18.50 -4.09
N ASN A 276 11.33 19.56 -3.32
CA ASN A 276 12.33 20.03 -2.34
C ASN A 276 12.75 18.97 -1.30
N SER A 277 11.90 18.00 -1.00
CA SER A 277 12.14 16.99 0.06
C SER A 277 11.89 15.54 -0.36
N GLN A 278 11.42 15.31 -1.58
CA GLN A 278 10.97 13.99 -2.03
C GLN A 278 11.50 13.68 -3.44
N LYS A 279 11.90 12.43 -3.64
CA LYS A 279 12.20 11.87 -4.97
C LYS A 279 11.15 10.83 -5.32
N VAL A 280 10.45 11.04 -6.43
CA VAL A 280 9.43 10.13 -6.97
C VAL A 280 9.96 9.43 -8.21
N ILE A 281 9.87 8.12 -8.24
CA ILE A 281 10.41 7.28 -9.31
C ILE A 281 9.28 6.46 -9.90
N LEU A 282 8.97 6.72 -11.16
CA LEU A 282 8.03 5.93 -11.94
C LEU A 282 8.77 4.85 -12.71
N CYS A 283 8.35 3.60 -12.53
CA CYS A 283 8.91 2.46 -13.24
C CYS A 283 7.83 1.46 -13.65
N ASN A 284 8.20 0.47 -14.46
CA ASN A 284 7.33 -0.67 -14.74
C ASN A 284 6.97 -1.41 -13.45
N GLN A 285 5.91 -2.21 -13.50
CA GLN A 285 5.50 -3.06 -12.39
C GLN A 285 6.68 -3.84 -11.81
N LEU A 286 6.86 -3.75 -10.50
CA LEU A 286 7.89 -4.45 -9.75
C LEU A 286 7.39 -5.86 -9.41
N SER A 287 7.32 -6.72 -10.43
CA SER A 287 7.02 -8.14 -10.27
C SER A 287 7.98 -9.00 -11.09
N GLY A 288 8.12 -10.28 -10.73
CA GLY A 288 8.96 -11.22 -11.47
C GLY A 288 8.54 -11.40 -12.93
N ALA A 289 7.24 -11.27 -13.22
CA ALA A 289 6.70 -11.32 -14.57
C ALA A 289 7.11 -10.11 -15.43
N ALA A 290 7.47 -8.99 -14.81
CA ALA A 290 7.90 -7.79 -15.53
C ALA A 290 9.36 -7.88 -16.03
N GLY A 291 10.09 -8.96 -15.73
CA GLY A 291 11.40 -9.24 -16.32
C GLY A 291 12.54 -8.36 -15.80
N TRP A 292 12.47 -7.96 -14.52
CA TRP A 292 13.55 -7.24 -13.85
C TRP A 292 14.77 -8.13 -13.66
N THR A 293 15.94 -7.63 -14.07
CA THR A 293 17.22 -8.30 -13.85
C THR A 293 17.87 -7.77 -12.57
N THR A 294 18.78 -8.53 -11.97
CA THR A 294 19.57 -8.06 -10.82
C THR A 294 20.35 -6.77 -11.12
N LEU A 295 20.80 -6.59 -12.36
CA LEU A 295 21.51 -5.38 -12.78
C LEU A 295 20.55 -4.18 -12.86
N ALA A 296 19.38 -4.34 -13.47
CA ALA A 296 18.36 -3.28 -13.50
C ALA A 296 17.94 -2.85 -12.10
N ILE A 297 17.80 -3.80 -11.16
CA ILE A 297 17.48 -3.48 -9.75
C ILE A 297 18.62 -2.71 -9.09
N LYS A 298 19.88 -3.10 -9.30
CA LYS A 298 21.04 -2.36 -8.79
C LYS A 298 21.11 -0.94 -9.35
N ASP A 299 20.85 -0.75 -10.64
CA ASP A 299 20.84 0.57 -11.27
C ASP A 299 19.69 1.42 -10.75
N LEU A 300 18.49 0.83 -10.61
CA LEU A 300 17.35 1.49 -9.98
C LEU A 300 17.69 1.97 -8.56
N VAL A 301 18.27 1.10 -7.73
CA VAL A 301 18.66 1.43 -6.36
C VAL A 301 19.67 2.58 -6.33
N LYS A 302 20.68 2.57 -7.21
CA LYS A 302 21.62 3.69 -7.34
C LYS A 302 20.90 5.00 -7.63
N LYS A 303 19.96 5.01 -8.58
CA LYS A 303 19.17 6.20 -8.92
C LYS A 303 18.22 6.66 -7.81
N ILE A 304 17.73 5.74 -6.97
CA ILE A 304 16.97 6.09 -5.76
C ILE A 304 17.86 6.89 -4.81
N ILE A 305 19.05 6.39 -4.47
CA ILE A 305 19.87 6.98 -3.40
C ILE A 305 20.79 8.12 -3.84
N GLU A 306 21.08 8.26 -5.14
CA GLU A 306 21.93 9.32 -5.70
C GLU A 306 21.41 10.69 -5.25
N GLU A 307 22.23 11.47 -4.53
CA GLU A 307 21.84 12.83 -4.14
C GLU A 307 21.81 13.74 -5.38
N LYS A 308 20.95 14.76 -5.35
CA LYS A 308 20.96 15.81 -6.39
C LYS A 308 22.22 16.65 -6.26
#